data_AF-A0A257H1Y6-F1
#
_entry.id   AF-A0A257H1Y6-F1
#
_cell.length_a   1.000
_cell.length_b   1.000
_cell.length_c   1.000
_cell.angle_alpha   90.00
_cell.angle_beta   90.00
_cell.angle_gamma   90.00
#
_symmetry.space_group_name_H-M   'P 1'
#
loop_
_entity.id
_entity.type
_entity.pdbx_description
1 polymer ?
#
loop_
_entity_poly.entity_id
_entity_poly.type
_entity_poly.pdbx_seq_one_letter_code
_entity_poly.pdbx_strand_id
1 'polypeptide(L)'
;FAFSDSRKFADNKVGLAIALATTHSPTQSQDNGLWGWSKNANFGNAWTPNGISVFSNSSLLTRNTASAVLQFKPSADVDVAVDALLINFRDQGIKRGFIEA
;
A
#
# COMPACT_ATOMS: atom_id res chain seq x y z
N PHE A 1 -10.29 3.41 10.22
CA PHE A 1 -10.74 4.63 10.93
C PHE A 1 -10.80 5.76 9.91
N ALA A 2 -11.81 6.63 9.99
CA ALA A 2 -11.89 7.81 9.13
C ALA A 2 -12.56 8.94 9.91
N PHE A 3 -12.02 10.15 9.78
CA PHE A 3 -12.52 11.37 10.38
C PHE A 3 -12.32 12.52 9.39
N SER A 4 -13.30 13.40 9.29
CA SER A 4 -13.19 14.64 8.53
C SER A 4 -14.03 15.72 9.19
N ASP A 5 -13.52 16.94 9.23
CA ASP A 5 -14.27 18.13 9.64
C ASP A 5 -13.93 19.29 8.71
N SER A 6 -14.87 20.21 8.54
CA SER A 6 -14.67 21.42 7.73
C SER A 6 -15.43 22.58 8.34
N ARG A 7 -14.77 23.74 8.45
CA ARG A 7 -15.33 24.94 9.07
C ARG A 7 -15.03 26.18 8.25
N LYS A 8 -15.90 27.18 8.41
CA LYS A 8 -15.79 28.50 7.82
C LYS A 8 -15.83 29.56 8.91
N PHE A 9 -15.03 30.60 8.74
CA PHE A 9 -14.85 31.69 9.69
C PHE A 9 -14.85 33.04 8.96
N ALA A 10 -14.95 34.12 9.74
CA ALA A 10 -14.89 35.51 9.25
C ALA A 10 -15.82 35.75 8.04
N ASP A 11 -17.11 35.50 8.21
CA ASP A 11 -18.13 35.63 7.16
C ASP A 11 -17.77 34.91 5.85
N ASN A 12 -17.32 33.66 5.97
CA ASN A 12 -16.88 32.80 4.86
C ASN A 12 -15.59 33.23 4.14
N LYS A 13 -14.80 34.14 4.72
CA LYS A 13 -13.50 34.53 4.16
C LYS A 13 -12.37 33.56 4.45
N VAL A 14 -12.49 32.72 5.48
CA VAL A 14 -11.50 31.69 5.81
C VAL A 14 -12.20 30.34 5.92
N GLY A 15 -11.70 29.35 5.21
CA GLY A 15 -12.15 27.96 5.28
C GLY A 15 -11.02 27.04 5.71
N LEU A 16 -11.29 26.09 6.59
CA LEU A 16 -10.36 25.03 6.95
C LEU A 16 -11.07 23.68 6.85
N ALA A 17 -10.51 22.75 6.08
CA ALA A 17 -10.95 21.37 6.05
C ALA A 17 -9.79 20.45 6.44
N ILE A 18 -10.07 19.44 7.26
CA ILE A 18 -9.10 18.43 7.67
C ILE A 18 -9.70 17.03 7.49
N ALA A 19 -8.88 16.06 7.12
CA ALA A 19 -9.27 14.65 7.11
C ALA A 19 -8.13 13.76 7.61
N LEU A 20 -8.49 12.74 8.37
CA LEU A 20 -7.62 11.70 8.90
C LEU A 20 -8.21 10.34 8.55
N ALA A 21 -7.41 9.43 8.02
CA ALA A 21 -7.88 8.10 7.66
C ALA A 21 -6.81 7.03 7.87
N THR A 22 -7.24 5.83 8.27
CA THR A 22 -6.43 4.62 8.28
C THR A 22 -7.11 3.57 7.41
N THR A 23 -6.42 3.16 6.35
CA THR A 23 -6.88 2.18 5.36
C THR A 23 -6.02 0.92 5.41
N HIS A 24 -6.65 -0.24 5.36
CA HIS A 24 -5.99 -1.54 5.32
C HIS A 24 -6.27 -2.24 4.00
N SER A 25 -5.24 -2.81 3.40
CA SER A 25 -5.32 -3.53 2.12
C SER A 25 -4.59 -4.86 2.26
N PRO A 26 -5.32 -5.94 2.61
CA PRO A 26 -4.73 -7.27 2.72
C PRO A 26 -4.44 -7.83 1.32
N THR A 27 -3.35 -8.58 1.20
CA THR A 27 -3.01 -9.32 -0.01
C THR A 27 -2.65 -10.77 0.33
N GLN A 28 -2.92 -11.65 -0.62
CA GLN A 28 -2.53 -13.06 -0.57
C GLN A 28 -1.92 -13.43 -1.91
N SER A 29 -0.72 -13.99 -1.89
CA SER A 29 -0.05 -14.50 -3.09
C SER A 29 0.53 -15.89 -2.85
N GLN A 30 0.79 -16.60 -3.94
CA GLN A 30 1.47 -17.88 -3.93
C GLN A 30 2.69 -17.76 -4.86
N ASP A 31 3.86 -18.13 -4.34
CA ASP A 31 5.10 -18.21 -5.11
C ASP A 31 5.50 -19.68 -5.22
N ASN A 32 5.45 -20.23 -6.43
CA ASN A 32 5.90 -21.58 -6.71
C ASN A 32 6.98 -21.54 -7.79
N GLY A 33 8.09 -22.24 -7.57
CA GLY A 33 9.22 -22.21 -8.47
C GLY A 33 9.93 -23.55 -8.59
N LEU A 34 10.47 -23.82 -9.77
CA LEU A 34 11.42 -24.89 -10.02
C LEU A 34 12.75 -24.26 -10.41
N TRP A 35 13.85 -24.78 -9.89
CA TRP A 35 15.18 -24.21 -10.13
C TRP A 35 16.24 -25.30 -10.29
N GLY A 36 17.38 -24.91 -10.85
CA GLY A 36 18.51 -25.79 -11.15
C GLY A 36 18.13 -26.90 -12.13
N TRP A 37 18.40 -26.77 -13.42
CA TRP A 37 18.06 -27.84 -14.37
C TRP A 37 19.30 -28.68 -14.66
N SER A 38 19.17 -30.00 -14.61
CA SER A 38 20.25 -30.92 -15.00
C SER A 38 19.71 -32.16 -15.70
N LYS A 39 20.58 -32.86 -16.46
CA LYS A 39 20.22 -34.15 -17.05
C LYS A 39 20.20 -35.22 -15.96
N ASN A 40 19.08 -35.92 -15.83
CA ASN A 40 18.89 -36.92 -14.79
C ASN A 40 18.85 -38.33 -15.37
N ALA A 41 19.82 -39.16 -14.99
CA ALA A 41 19.96 -40.53 -15.46
C ALA A 41 18.76 -41.42 -15.07
N ASN A 42 18.09 -41.12 -13.96
CA ASN A 42 16.89 -41.85 -13.50
C ASN A 42 15.67 -41.59 -14.40
N PHE A 43 15.71 -40.55 -15.23
CA PHE A 43 14.66 -40.17 -16.17
C PHE A 43 15.17 -40.20 -17.62
N GLY A 44 16.03 -41.16 -17.96
CA GLY A 44 16.53 -41.33 -19.33
C GLY A 44 17.38 -40.17 -19.84
N ASN A 45 18.14 -39.52 -18.94
CA ASN A 45 18.94 -38.31 -19.23
C ASN A 45 18.12 -37.10 -19.71
N ALA A 46 16.82 -37.05 -19.40
CA ALA A 46 15.99 -35.87 -19.60
C ALA A 46 16.41 -34.73 -18.66
N TRP A 47 16.13 -33.48 -19.06
CA TRP A 47 16.29 -32.32 -18.20
C TRP A 47 15.21 -32.31 -17.11
N THR A 48 15.62 -32.38 -15.85
CA THR A 48 14.73 -32.29 -14.69
C THR A 48 15.16 -31.15 -13.79
N PRO A 49 14.23 -30.52 -13.05
CA PRO A 49 14.59 -29.56 -12.02
C PRO A 49 15.30 -30.28 -10.86
N ASN A 50 16.20 -29.56 -10.21
CA ASN A 50 17.02 -29.99 -9.08
C ASN A 50 16.48 -29.43 -7.76
N GLY A 51 15.39 -28.68 -7.79
CA GLY A 51 14.82 -28.11 -6.60
C GLY A 51 13.47 -27.47 -6.85
N ILE A 52 12.69 -27.39 -5.78
CA ILE A 52 11.34 -26.86 -5.74
C ILE A 52 11.21 -25.85 -4.61
N SER A 53 10.46 -24.79 -4.85
CA SER A 53 10.02 -23.84 -3.84
C SER A 53 8.51 -23.70 -3.90
N VAL A 54 7.88 -23.75 -2.73
CA VAL A 54 6.43 -23.58 -2.57
C VAL A 54 6.20 -22.67 -1.39
N PHE A 55 5.63 -21.49 -1.64
CA PHE A 55 5.35 -20.51 -0.62
C PHE A 55 3.95 -19.89 -0.78
N SER A 56 3.30 -19.67 0.35
CA SER A 56 2.15 -18.78 0.48
C SER A 56 2.57 -17.53 1.24
N ASN A 57 2.25 -16.38 0.68
CA ASN A 57 2.54 -15.08 1.27
C ASN A 57 1.23 -14.37 1.62
N SER A 58 1.14 -13.87 2.84
CA SER A 58 0.09 -12.97 3.28
C SER A 58 0.71 -11.62 3.61
N SER A 59 0.18 -10.52 3.09
CA SER A 59 0.60 -9.18 3.50
C SER A 59 -0.57 -8.28 3.88
N LEU A 60 -0.30 -7.23 4.64
CA LEU A 60 -1.25 -6.21 5.06
C LEU A 60 -0.62 -4.83 4.89
N LEU A 61 -1.02 -4.14 3.83
CA LEU A 61 -0.65 -2.75 3.61
C LEU A 61 -1.55 -1.85 4.45
N THR A 62 -0.95 -1.14 5.41
CA THR A 62 -1.60 -0.11 6.23
C THR A 62 -1.20 1.27 5.71
N ARG A 63 -2.19 2.14 5.48
CA ARG A 63 -2.01 3.53 5.05
C ARG A 63 -2.64 4.46 6.08
N ASN A 64 -1.82 5.31 6.69
CA ASN A 64 -2.30 6.41 7.53
C ASN A 64 -2.20 7.71 6.74
N THR A 65 -3.31 8.40 6.58
CA THR A 65 -3.45 9.61 5.78
C THR A 65 -3.91 10.76 6.65
N ALA A 66 -3.28 11.92 6.47
CA ALA A 66 -3.73 13.20 6.99
C ALA A 66 -3.73 14.23 5.85
N SER A 67 -4.84 14.96 5.69
CA SER A 67 -4.93 16.06 4.74
C SER A 67 -5.52 17.30 5.38
N ALA A 68 -5.08 18.46 4.93
CA ALA A 68 -5.61 19.75 5.33
C ALA A 68 -5.71 20.68 4.13
N VAL A 69 -6.78 21.46 4.07
CA VAL A 69 -7.02 22.48 3.05
C VAL A 69 -7.35 23.78 3.78
N LEU A 70 -6.55 24.81 3.57
CA LEU A 70 -6.80 26.15 4.04
C LEU A 70 -7.20 27.03 2.87
N GLN A 71 -8.37 27.64 2.94
CA GLN A 71 -8.86 28.59 1.96
C GLN A 71 -8.93 29.99 2.57
N PHE A 72 -8.50 31.00 1.81
CA PHE A 72 -8.55 32.40 2.16
C PHE A 72 -9.11 33.23 1.00
N LYS A 73 -10.24 33.90 1.25
CA LYS A 73 -10.99 34.71 0.29
C LYS A 73 -11.16 36.14 0.83
N PRO A 74 -10.15 37.02 0.68
CA PRO A 74 -10.18 38.37 1.25
C PRO A 74 -11.24 39.28 0.60
N SER A 75 -11.49 39.13 -0.70
CA SER A 75 -12.49 39.88 -1.48
C SER A 75 -13.28 38.94 -2.40
N ALA A 76 -14.26 39.48 -3.14
CA ALA A 76 -15.00 38.69 -4.12
C ALA A 76 -14.09 38.13 -5.23
N ASP A 77 -13.07 38.90 -5.60
CA ASP A 77 -12.22 38.67 -6.77
C ASP A 77 -10.94 37.87 -6.48
N VAL A 78 -10.61 37.65 -5.20
CA VAL A 78 -9.40 36.93 -4.77
C VAL A 78 -9.79 35.73 -3.92
N ASP A 79 -9.32 34.54 -4.32
CA ASP A 79 -9.51 33.28 -3.63
C ASP A 79 -8.20 32.47 -3.69
N VAL A 80 -7.67 32.09 -2.54
CA VAL A 80 -6.39 31.39 -2.41
C VAL A 80 -6.62 30.13 -1.59
N ALA A 81 -6.16 28.98 -2.10
CA ALA A 81 -6.19 27.71 -1.38
C ALA A 81 -4.79 27.14 -1.22
N VAL A 82 -4.53 26.55 -0.06
CA VAL A 82 -3.30 25.82 0.26
C VAL A 82 -3.69 24.45 0.76
N ASP A 83 -3.19 23.43 0.05
CA ASP A 83 -3.44 22.03 0.36
C ASP A 83 -2.16 21.37 0.92
N ALA A 84 -2.33 20.53 1.93
CA ALA A 84 -1.29 19.69 2.50
C ALA A 84 -1.78 18.25 2.62
N LEU A 85 -0.94 17.30 2.21
CA LEU A 85 -1.22 15.86 2.24
C LEU A 85 -0.02 15.10 2.79
N LEU A 86 -0.25 14.30 3.82
CA LEU A 86 0.72 13.37 4.40
C LEU A 86 0.15 11.95 4.33
N ILE A 87 0.94 11.02 3.81
CA ILE A 87 0.60 9.59 3.80
C ILE A 87 1.78 8.80 4.30
N ASN A 88 1.55 7.96 5.31
CA ASN A 88 2.51 6.98 5.80
C ASN A 88 2.06 5.58 5.39
N PHE A 89 2.97 4.83 4.77
CA PHE A 89 2.75 3.46 4.30
C PHE A 89 3.53 2.49 5.18
N ARG A 90 2.87 1.41 5.59
CA ARG A 90 3.51 0.28 6.27
C ARG A 90 2.98 -1.02 5.70
N ASP A 91 3.86 -1.82 5.10
CA ASP A 91 3.54 -3.18 4.65
C ASP A 91 4.13 -4.19 5.62
N GLN A 92 3.32 -5.16 6.02
CA GLN A 92 3.72 -6.24 6.92
C GLN A 92 3.21 -7.55 6.34
N GLY A 93 4.09 -8.54 6.21
CA GLY A 93 3.70 -9.83 5.67
C GLY A 93 4.36 -11.01 6.36
N ILE A 94 3.74 -12.17 6.17
CA ILE A 94 4.23 -13.48 6.62
C ILE A 94 4.36 -14.36 5.38
N LYS A 95 5.55 -14.93 5.20
CA LYS A 95 5.84 -15.93 4.16
C LYS A 95 5.94 -17.31 4.81
N ARG A 96 5.17 -18.28 4.30
CA ARG A 96 5.12 -19.65 4.82
C ARG A 96 5.32 -20.63 3.68
N GLY A 97 6.17 -21.63 3.89
CA GLY A 97 6.48 -22.60 2.86
C GLY A 97 7.82 -23.26 3.08
N PHE A 98 8.32 -23.90 2.03
CA PHE A 98 9.59 -24.60 2.05
C PHE A 98 10.30 -24.50 0.71
N ILE A 99 11.60 -24.75 0.75
CA ILE A 99 12.46 -24.90 -0.42
C ILE A 99 13.28 -26.17 -0.22
N GLU A 100 13.36 -26.97 -1.27
CA GLU A 100 14.06 -28.26 -1.26
C GLU A 100 14.86 -28.43 -2.55
N ALA A 101 15.94 -29.21 -2.47
CA ALA A 101 16.84 -29.56 -3.55
C ALA A 101 17.08 -31.09 -3.57
#